data_AF-S4NLS2-F1
#
_entry.id   AF-S4NLS2-F1
#
_cell.length_a   1.000
_cell.length_b   1.000
_cell.length_c   1.000
_cell.angle_alpha   90.00
_cell.angle_beta   90.00
_cell.angle_gamma   90.00
#
_symmetry.space_group_name_H-M   'P 1'
#
loop_
_entity.id
_entity.type
_entity.pdbx_description
1 polymer ?
#
loop_
_entity_poly.entity_id
_entity_poly.type
_entity_poly.pdbx_seq_one_letter_code
_entity_poly.pdbx_strand_id
1 'polypeptide(L)'
;MKCIGYWKENLKSYLITYDELDPFSKYRCWVYQRADLNRVLMSQALGPYCDLQQDVTSWNYTEGAAVAIEMEEYERERDQCPMHFDDGSDPWSTKENFIKVFSFTYSLWRGNSATKIEVFIPVLL
;
A
#
# COMPACT_ATOMS: atom_id res chain seq x y z
N MET A 1 20.46 1.54 -10.40
CA MET A 1 19.66 2.61 -9.74
C MET A 1 19.77 2.50 -8.21
N LYS A 2 20.30 3.53 -7.54
CA LYS A 2 20.43 3.68 -6.08
C LYS A 2 19.82 5.03 -5.68
N CYS A 3 19.04 5.10 -4.61
CA CYS A 3 18.57 6.39 -4.06
C CYS A 3 19.70 7.06 -3.27
N ILE A 4 20.02 8.32 -3.59
CA ILE A 4 21.11 9.06 -2.91
C ILE A 4 20.61 10.21 -2.04
N GLY A 5 19.37 10.66 -2.24
CA GLY A 5 18.83 11.77 -1.49
C GLY A 5 17.42 12.14 -1.91
N TYR A 6 16.76 12.87 -1.03
CA TYR A 6 15.45 13.45 -1.27
C TYR A 6 15.46 14.90 -0.78
N TRP A 7 14.68 15.75 -1.44
CA TRP A 7 14.54 17.16 -1.10
C TRP A 7 13.08 17.57 -1.27
N LYS A 8 12.61 18.56 -0.48
CA LYS A 8 11.23 19.05 -0.58
C LYS A 8 11.23 20.56 -0.64
N GLU A 9 10.58 21.10 -1.66
CA GLU A 9 10.53 22.55 -1.89
C GLU A 9 9.21 22.94 -2.55
N ASN A 10 8.58 24.03 -2.09
CA ASN A 10 7.40 24.61 -2.74
C ASN A 10 6.31 23.59 -3.10
N LEU A 11 5.94 22.74 -2.13
CA LEU A 11 4.95 21.64 -2.26
C LEU A 11 5.37 20.46 -3.16
N LYS A 12 6.48 20.56 -3.89
CA LYS A 12 7.05 19.47 -4.69
C LYS A 12 8.04 18.66 -3.85
N SER A 13 8.06 17.34 -4.08
CA SER A 13 9.04 16.44 -3.47
C SER A 13 9.91 15.85 -4.57
N TYR A 14 11.21 15.94 -4.36
CA TYR A 14 12.24 15.53 -5.30
C TYR A 14 13.00 14.34 -4.75
N LEU A 15 13.26 13.37 -5.61
CA LEU A 15 14.04 12.18 -5.33
C LEU A 15 15.18 12.13 -6.33
N ILE A 16 16.40 11.96 -5.83
CA ILE A 16 17.59 11.89 -6.67
C ILE A 16 18.11 10.46 -6.62
N THR A 17 18.26 9.87 -7.80
CA THR A 17 18.79 8.52 -7.96
C THR A 17 20.11 8.56 -8.72
N TYR A 18 21.01 7.66 -8.36
CA TYR A 18 22.29 7.42 -9.02
C TYR A 18 22.29 6.05 -9.69
N ASP A 19 22.65 6.00 -10.96
CA ASP A 19 22.81 4.78 -11.74
C ASP A 19 24.20 4.72 -12.36
N GLU A 20 24.94 3.66 -12.07
CA GLU A 20 26.33 3.50 -12.51
C GLU A 20 26.44 3.16 -14.00
N LEU A 21 25.38 2.60 -14.57
CA LEU A 21 25.31 2.18 -15.97
C LEU A 21 24.89 3.30 -16.93
N ASP A 22 24.41 4.45 -16.42
CA ASP A 22 23.97 5.57 -17.25
C ASP A 22 25.19 6.37 -17.77
N PRO A 23 25.45 6.41 -19.09
CA PRO A 23 26.67 6.99 -19.65
C PRO A 23 26.68 8.52 -19.66
N PHE A 24 25.53 9.18 -19.50
CA PHE A 24 25.45 10.64 -19.64
C PHE A 24 25.75 11.38 -18.35
N SER A 25 24.88 11.22 -17.35
CA SER A 25 24.95 12.03 -16.13
C SER A 25 25.06 11.19 -14.86
N LYS A 26 24.80 9.88 -14.92
CA LYS A 26 24.68 8.94 -13.78
C LYS A 26 23.59 9.31 -12.77
N TYR A 27 23.26 10.58 -12.62
CA TYR A 27 22.20 11.08 -11.75
C TYR A 27 20.92 11.30 -12.56
N ARG A 28 19.79 10.98 -11.92
CA ARG A 28 18.44 11.26 -12.40
C ARG A 28 17.63 11.91 -11.31
N CYS A 29 16.85 12.92 -11.69
CA CYS A 29 15.93 13.62 -10.81
C CYS A 29 14.51 13.11 -11.05
N TRP A 30 13.78 12.91 -9.96
CA TRP A 30 12.41 12.47 -9.97
C TRP A 30 11.57 13.44 -9.17
N VAL A 31 10.42 13.84 -9.70
CA VAL A 31 9.38 14.54 -8.94
C VAL A 31 8.38 13.48 -8.52
N TYR A 32 8.07 13.39 -7.23
CA TYR A 32 7.13 12.39 -6.72
C TYR A 32 6.12 12.99 -5.75
N GLN A 33 4.95 12.38 -5.69
CA GLN A 33 3.87 12.74 -4.78
C GLN A 33 3.03 11.52 -4.48
N ARG A 34 2.63 11.39 -3.22
CA ARG A 34 1.61 10.44 -2.82
C ARG A 34 0.24 11.02 -3.18
N ALA A 35 -0.48 10.37 -4.10
CA ALA A 35 -1.79 10.81 -4.55
C ALA A 35 -2.90 10.37 -3.59
N ASP A 36 -2.87 9.10 -3.18
CA ASP A 36 -3.83 8.48 -2.26
C ASP A 36 -3.11 7.65 -1.17
N LEU A 37 -3.85 6.94 -0.31
CA LEU A 37 -3.25 6.05 0.69
C LEU A 37 -2.41 4.94 0.06
N ASN A 38 -2.76 4.46 -1.13
CA ASN A 38 -2.13 3.33 -1.81
C ASN A 38 -1.45 3.72 -3.13
N ARG A 39 -1.54 4.99 -3.57
CA ARG A 39 -1.06 5.43 -4.88
C ARG A 39 0.07 6.46 -4.78
N VAL A 40 1.13 6.22 -5.52
CA VAL A 40 2.30 7.10 -5.65
C VAL A 40 2.53 7.43 -7.12
N LEU A 41 2.56 8.72 -7.43
CA LEU A 41 2.84 9.25 -8.74
C LEU A 41 4.27 9.79 -8.76
N MET A 42 5.01 9.53 -9.83
CA MET A 42 6.33 10.10 -10.02
C MET A 42 6.68 10.30 -11.49
N SER A 43 7.41 11.37 -11.79
CA SER A 43 7.94 11.64 -13.12
C SER A 43 9.46 11.72 -13.11
N GLN A 44 10.08 11.16 -14.14
CA GLN A 44 11.52 11.20 -14.35
C GLN A 44 11.89 12.39 -15.21
N ALA A 45 12.85 13.19 -14.76
CA ALA A 45 13.41 14.27 -15.55
C ALA A 45 14.29 13.74 -16.70
N LEU A 46 14.37 14.50 -17.80
CA LEU A 46 15.25 14.22 -18.93
C LEU A 46 16.74 14.22 -18.57
N GLY A 47 17.13 15.00 -17.56
CA GLY A 47 18.51 15.21 -17.16
C GLY A 47 18.80 14.90 -15.67
N PRO A 48 19.97 15.30 -15.17
CA PRO A 48 20.35 15.17 -13.76
C PRO A 48 19.70 16.21 -12.84
N TYR A 49 18.83 17.07 -13.38
CA TYR A 49 18.10 18.10 -12.65
C TYR A 49 16.62 17.98 -12.99
N CYS A 50 15.73 18.38 -12.07
CA CYS A 50 14.31 18.49 -12.32
C CYS A 50 14.00 19.88 -12.88
N ASP A 51 13.15 19.95 -13.90
CA ASP A 51 12.68 21.23 -14.42
C ASP A 51 11.65 21.86 -13.45
N LEU A 52 11.56 23.18 -13.43
CA LEU A 52 10.58 23.91 -12.61
C LEU A 52 9.15 23.64 -13.08
N GLN A 53 8.97 23.43 -14.39
CA GLN A 53 7.69 23.12 -15.02
C GLN A 53 7.28 21.64 -14.88
N GLN A 54 8.21 20.77 -14.47
CA GLN A 54 7.94 19.35 -14.33
C GLN A 54 7.03 19.08 -13.13
N ASP A 55 5.95 18.34 -13.38
CA ASP A 55 5.03 17.85 -12.35
C ASP A 55 5.03 16.31 -12.31
N VAL A 56 4.38 15.73 -11.29
CA VAL A 56 4.32 14.27 -11.10
C VAL A 56 3.66 13.51 -12.24
N THR A 57 2.79 14.16 -13.02
CA THR A 57 2.12 13.58 -14.19
C THR A 57 2.84 13.89 -15.50
N SER A 58 3.92 14.68 -15.47
CA SER A 58 4.63 15.06 -16.67
C SER A 58 5.33 13.87 -17.29
N TRP A 59 5.15 13.71 -18.60
CA TRP A 59 5.69 12.58 -19.37
C TRP A 59 6.36 13.02 -20.68
N ASN A 60 6.28 14.30 -21.03
CA ASN A 60 6.76 14.82 -22.31
C ASN A 60 7.98 15.73 -22.13
N TYR A 61 8.85 15.76 -23.14
CA TYR A 61 10.10 16.51 -23.12
C TYR A 61 9.91 18.02 -23.01
N THR A 62 8.79 18.54 -23.50
CA THR A 62 8.42 19.96 -23.39
C THR A 62 8.20 20.40 -21.94
N GLU A 63 7.84 19.46 -21.07
CA GLU A 63 7.62 19.67 -19.63
C GLU A 63 8.86 19.26 -18.81
N GLY A 64 9.97 18.90 -19.46
CA GLY A 64 11.20 18.48 -18.80
C GLY A 64 11.21 17.02 -18.32
N ALA A 65 10.14 16.25 -18.59
CA ALA A 65 10.03 14.85 -18.19
C ALA A 65 10.24 13.88 -19.37
N ALA A 66 10.73 12.69 -19.07
CA ALA A 66 10.86 11.59 -20.03
C ALA A 66 9.83 10.48 -19.80
N VAL A 67 9.48 10.23 -18.54
CA VAL A 67 8.62 9.11 -18.13
C VAL A 67 7.77 9.56 -16.95
N ALA A 68 6.50 9.17 -16.94
CA ALA A 68 5.64 9.21 -15.75
C ALA A 68 5.32 7.78 -15.32
N ILE A 69 5.35 7.54 -14.02
CA ILE A 69 5.07 6.25 -13.39
C ILE A 69 3.97 6.47 -12.35
N GLU A 70 2.93 5.66 -12.46
CA GLU A 70 1.90 5.53 -11.46
C GLU A 70 2.04 4.15 -10.82
N MET A 71 2.26 4.15 -9.50
CA MET A 71 2.38 2.94 -8.70
C MET A 71 1.20 2.87 -7.74
N GLU A 72 0.55 1.71 -7.71
CA GLU A 72 -0.54 1.42 -6.79
C GLU A 72 -0.22 0.14 -6.01
N GLU A 73 -0.26 0.25 -4.68
CA GLU A 73 -0.08 -0.86 -3.77
C GLU A 73 -1.41 -1.61 -3.61
N TYR A 74 -1.53 -2.79 -4.23
CA TYR A 74 -2.75 -3.62 -4.22
C TYR A 74 -2.79 -4.70 -3.12
N GLU A 75 -1.85 -4.69 -2.17
CA GLU A 75 -1.69 -5.79 -1.19
C GLU A 75 -2.90 -6.04 -0.27
N ARG A 76 -3.92 -5.16 -0.22
CA ARG A 76 -5.12 -5.38 0.61
C ARG A 76 -6.40 -5.67 -0.15
N GLU A 77 -6.44 -5.47 -1.47
CA GLU A 77 -7.68 -5.63 -2.25
C GLU A 77 -7.81 -7.01 -2.87
N ARG A 78 -6.68 -7.69 -3.11
CA ARG A 78 -6.66 -9.03 -3.76
C ARG A 78 -6.00 -10.13 -2.94
N ASP A 79 -5.48 -9.83 -1.76
CA ASP A 79 -4.98 -10.86 -0.86
C ASP A 79 -6.16 -11.64 -0.28
N GLN A 80 -6.40 -12.82 -0.86
CA GLN A 80 -7.15 -13.91 -0.22
C GLN A 80 -6.27 -14.66 0.77
N CYS A 81 -5.32 -13.98 1.42
CA CYS A 81 -4.45 -14.59 2.40
C CYS A 81 -5.28 -14.82 3.68
N PRO A 82 -5.28 -16.05 4.21
CA PRO A 82 -5.89 -16.31 5.51
C PRO A 82 -5.24 -15.42 6.58
N MET A 83 -6.01 -15.00 7.59
CA MET A 83 -5.50 -14.14 8.68
C MET A 83 -4.31 -14.73 9.46
N HIS A 84 -4.02 -16.02 9.24
CA HIS A 84 -2.93 -16.75 9.86
C HIS A 84 -2.03 -17.32 8.76
N PHE A 85 -0.72 -17.05 8.86
CA PHE A 85 0.31 -17.65 8.02
C PHE A 85 0.30 -19.17 8.21
N ASP A 86 0.10 -19.91 7.12
CA ASP A 86 0.23 -21.35 7.08
C ASP A 86 1.56 -21.72 6.43
N ASP A 87 2.40 -22.45 7.16
CA ASP A 87 3.70 -22.91 6.68
C ASP A 87 3.60 -24.13 5.75
N GLY A 88 2.39 -24.70 5.57
CA GLY A 88 2.15 -25.84 4.71
C GLY A 88 2.80 -27.13 5.20
N SER A 89 3.18 -27.18 6.48
CA SER A 89 3.82 -28.34 7.12
C SER A 89 2.91 -29.58 7.17
N ASP A 90 1.59 -29.39 7.17
CA ASP A 90 0.60 -30.46 7.11
C ASP A 90 -0.34 -30.31 5.89
N PRO A 91 -0.08 -31.04 4.79
CA PRO A 91 -0.86 -30.94 3.56
C PRO A 91 -2.22 -31.66 3.62
N TRP A 92 -2.53 -32.38 4.71
CA TRP A 92 -3.80 -33.09 4.88
C TRP A 92 -4.79 -32.35 5.77
N SER A 93 -4.38 -31.22 6.34
CA SER A 93 -5.23 -30.36 7.15
C SER A 93 -6.22 -29.61 6.26
N THR A 94 -7.51 -29.91 6.37
CA THR A 94 -8.58 -29.17 5.70
C THR A 94 -8.82 -27.84 6.43
N LYS A 95 -8.04 -26.82 6.08
CA LYS A 95 -8.19 -25.46 6.63
C LYS A 95 -9.24 -24.71 5.83
N GLU A 96 -10.44 -24.61 6.38
CA GLU A 96 -11.54 -23.86 5.78
C GLU A 96 -11.50 -22.38 6.17
N ASN A 97 -11.84 -21.51 5.21
CA ASN A 97 -12.03 -20.08 5.39
C ASN A 97 -13.27 -19.79 6.25
N PHE A 98 -13.20 -19.96 7.57
CA PHE A 98 -14.27 -19.51 8.46
C PHE A 98 -14.23 -17.98 8.59
N ILE A 99 -15.27 -17.32 8.09
CA ILE A 99 -15.54 -15.91 8.39
C ILE A 99 -15.80 -15.82 9.91
N LYS A 100 -14.83 -15.32 10.68
CA LYS A 100 -15.05 -15.01 12.10
C LYS A 100 -15.90 -13.76 12.20
N VAL A 101 -17.22 -13.93 12.28
CA VAL A 101 -18.14 -12.84 12.60
C VAL A 101 -17.98 -12.51 14.08
N PHE A 102 -17.31 -11.40 14.38
CA PHE A 102 -17.25 -10.88 15.73
C PHE A 102 -18.62 -10.28 16.09
N SER A 103 -19.39 -10.99 16.91
CA SER A 103 -20.61 -10.43 17.50
C SER A 103 -20.23 -9.59 18.72
N PHE A 104 -20.23 -8.27 18.59
CA PHE A 104 -20.06 -7.37 19.72
C PHE A 104 -21.40 -7.21 20.43
N THR A 105 -21.60 -7.91 21.55
CA THR A 105 -22.69 -7.59 22.46
C THR A 105 -22.30 -6.34 23.24
N TYR A 106 -22.89 -5.20 22.88
CA TYR A 106 -22.78 -3.97 23.63
C TYR A 106 -23.50 -4.16 24.98
N SER A 107 -22.75 -4.45 26.03
CA SER A 107 -23.25 -4.35 27.41
C SER A 107 -23.26 -2.88 27.85
N LEU A 108 -24.18 -2.10 27.27
CA LEU A 108 -24.76 -1.01 28.04
C LEU A 108 -25.50 -1.67 29.22
N TRP A 109 -25.40 -1.10 30.42
CA TRP A 109 -26.08 -1.52 31.67
C TRP A 109 -25.35 -2.57 32.54
N ARG A 110 -24.38 -2.05 33.31
CA ARG A 110 -24.43 -1.98 34.79
C ARG A 110 -25.05 -3.17 35.53
N GLY A 111 -24.19 -3.98 36.17
CA GLY A 111 -24.46 -4.57 37.50
C GLY A 111 -24.94 -6.02 37.57
N ASN A 112 -24.04 -6.86 38.11
CA ASN A 112 -24.20 -8.04 38.96
C ASN A 112 -25.05 -9.27 38.57
N SER A 113 -24.39 -10.42 38.80
CA SER A 113 -24.91 -11.77 39.01
C SER A 113 -25.27 -12.56 37.76
N ALA A 114 -24.26 -13.32 37.28
CA ALA A 114 -24.42 -14.37 36.29
C ALA A 114 -25.37 -15.46 36.81
N THR A 115 -26.57 -15.53 36.25
CA THR A 115 -27.40 -16.74 36.30
C THR A 115 -27.37 -17.39 34.92
N LYS A 116 -27.02 -18.67 34.88
CA LYS A 116 -27.02 -19.46 33.64
C LYS A 116 -28.48 -19.72 33.25
N ILE A 117 -28.88 -19.27 32.06
CA ILE A 117 -30.14 -19.67 31.44
C ILE A 117 -29.80 -20.73 30.40
N GLU A 118 -30.13 -21.98 30.70
CA GLU A 118 -30.11 -23.07 29.71
C GLU A 118 -31.44 -23.04 28.94
N VAL A 119 -31.36 -22.90 27.61
CA VAL A 119 -32.51 -23.02 26.71
C VAL A 119 -32.30 -24.26 25.85
N PHE A 120 -33.08 -25.30 26.12
CA PHE A 120 -33.25 -26.44 25.23
C PHE A 120 -34.25 -26.06 24.13
N ILE A 121 -33.82 -26.11 22.87
CA ILE A 121 -34.72 -26.04 21.71
C ILE A 121 -34.94 -27.49 21.23
N PRO A 122 -36.16 -28.04 21.34
CA PRO A 122 -36.46 -29.32 20.71
C PRO A 122 -36.58 -29.09 19.20
N VAL A 123 -35.69 -29.71 18.44
CA VAL A 123 -35.87 -29.87 16.99
C VAL A 123 -36.92 -30.96 16.81
N LEU A 124 -38.11 -30.56 16.36
CA LEU A 124 -39.13 -31.48 15.85
C LEU A 124 -38.68 -31.98 14.47
N LEU A 125 -38.80 -33.31 14.31
CA LEU A 125 -38.61 -34.12 13.10
C LEU A 125 -39.26 -33.51 11.84
#